data_AF-A0A960P7J1-F1
#
_entry.id   AF-A0A960P7J1-F1
#
_cell.length_a   1.000
_cell.length_b   1.000
_cell.length_c   1.000
_cell.angle_alpha   90.00
_cell.angle_beta   90.00
_cell.angle_gamma   90.00
#
_symmetry.space_group_name_H-M   'P 1'
#
loop_
_entity.id
_entity.type
_entity.pdbx_description
1 polymer ?
#
loop_
_entity_poly.entity_id
_entity_poly.type
_entity_poly.pdbx_seq_one_letter_code
_entity_poly.pdbx_strand_id
1 'polypeptide(L)'
;MASAPASVKAVADAVEARLAEVLDAETARWCALTPDLEWPLDALRRLVLAGGKRLRPSFCHWAFVGAGGAPDDPRVVDAGAAFELLHAFALMHDDVMDDSDTRRGFETIHAEFAAHHAGAAWGGESRRFGEGVAILVGDLAHVLADRVRPAGPPELDAVWDELRIELNVG
;
A
#
# COMPACT_ATOMS: atom_id res chain seq x y z
N MET A 1 -19.16 -16.04 -8.07
CA MET A 1 -18.26 -16.30 -6.94
C MET A 1 -19.03 -16.07 -5.65
N ALA A 2 -18.91 -16.94 -4.66
CA ALA A 2 -19.55 -16.72 -3.35
C ALA A 2 -18.97 -15.45 -2.71
N SER A 3 -19.83 -14.61 -2.13
CA SER A 3 -19.39 -13.41 -1.40
C SER A 3 -18.53 -13.80 -0.22
N ALA A 4 -17.50 -13.00 0.09
CA ALA A 4 -16.70 -13.20 1.30
C ALA A 4 -17.61 -13.25 2.54
N PRO A 5 -17.27 -14.05 3.58
CA PRO A 5 -18.01 -14.05 4.84
C PRO A 5 -18.14 -12.64 5.42
N ALA A 6 -19.26 -12.34 6.07
CA ALA A 6 -19.51 -11.00 6.65
C ALA A 6 -18.41 -10.57 7.64
N SER A 7 -17.86 -11.54 8.39
CA SER A 7 -16.75 -11.34 9.31
C SER A 7 -15.46 -10.88 8.63
N VAL A 8 -15.15 -11.40 7.44
CA VAL A 8 -14.01 -10.98 6.62
C VAL A 8 -14.28 -9.62 6.00
N LYS A 9 -15.51 -9.38 5.53
CA LYS A 9 -15.90 -8.10 4.95
C LYS A 9 -15.80 -6.96 5.96
N ALA A 10 -16.24 -7.16 7.20
CA ALA A 10 -16.17 -6.13 8.24
C ALA A 10 -14.72 -5.68 8.52
N VAL A 11 -13.78 -6.62 8.58
CA VAL A 11 -12.34 -6.30 8.73
C VAL A 11 -11.82 -5.56 7.52
N ALA A 12 -12.16 -6.03 6.32
CA ALA A 12 -11.77 -5.38 5.07
C ALA A 12 -12.26 -3.93 5.00
N ASP A 13 -13.53 -3.68 5.33
CA ASP A 13 -14.14 -2.35 5.34
C ASP A 13 -13.44 -1.41 6.35
N ALA A 14 -13.15 -1.90 7.56
CA ALA A 14 -12.46 -1.10 8.59
C ALA A 14 -11.04 -0.72 8.17
N VAL A 15 -10.31 -1.65 7.58
CA VAL A 15 -8.93 -1.42 7.11
C VAL A 15 -8.92 -0.53 5.88
N GLU A 16 -9.87 -0.68 4.96
CA GLU A 16 -10.01 0.20 3.81
C GLU A 16 -10.33 1.64 4.21
N ALA A 17 -11.23 1.83 5.18
CA ALA A 17 -11.50 3.14 5.76
C ALA A 17 -10.25 3.76 6.39
N ARG A 18 -9.46 2.95 7.11
CA ARG A 18 -8.20 3.41 7.72
C ARG A 18 -7.14 3.78 6.69
N LEU A 19 -6.97 2.98 5.65
CA LEU A 19 -6.07 3.28 4.52
C LEU A 19 -6.49 4.56 3.82
N ALA A 20 -7.78 4.74 3.56
CA ALA A 20 -8.31 5.94 2.93
C ALA A 20 -7.97 7.18 3.77
N GLU A 21 -8.22 7.15 5.08
CA GLU A 21 -7.89 8.24 6.00
C GLU A 21 -6.40 8.62 5.94
N VAL A 22 -5.51 7.63 6.03
CA VAL A 22 -4.06 7.86 6.01
C VAL A 22 -3.61 8.49 4.69
N LEU A 23 -4.09 7.96 3.56
CA LEU A 23 -3.70 8.41 2.23
C LEU A 23 -4.30 9.79 1.89
N ASP A 24 -5.53 10.05 2.32
CA ASP A 24 -6.18 11.35 2.15
C ASP A 24 -5.46 12.43 2.97
N ALA A 25 -5.02 12.10 4.19
CA ALA A 25 -4.23 13.01 5.02
C ALA A 25 -2.86 13.34 4.40
N GLU A 26 -2.16 12.35 3.84
CA GLU A 26 -0.89 12.60 3.13
C GLU A 26 -1.08 13.40 1.85
N THR A 27 -2.11 13.07 1.07
CA THR A 27 -2.46 13.80 -0.15
C THR A 27 -2.71 15.26 0.16
N ALA A 28 -3.58 15.55 1.14
CA ALA A 28 -3.87 16.91 1.55
C ALA A 28 -2.62 17.67 2.04
N ARG A 29 -1.77 17.01 2.83
CA ARG A 29 -0.54 17.61 3.37
C ARG A 29 0.45 18.03 2.28
N TRP A 30 0.72 17.14 1.32
CA TRP A 30 1.73 17.38 0.29
C TRP A 30 1.21 18.26 -0.85
N CYS A 31 -0.07 18.14 -1.21
CA CYS A 31 -0.68 19.01 -2.22
C CYS A 31 -0.80 20.47 -1.75
N ALA A 32 -0.87 20.70 -0.43
CA ALA A 32 -0.80 22.06 0.12
C ALA A 32 0.56 22.74 -0.11
N LEU A 33 1.63 21.98 -0.35
CA LEU A 33 2.96 22.49 -0.67
C LEU A 33 3.18 22.58 -2.19
N THR A 34 2.85 21.51 -2.90
CA THR A 34 3.03 21.39 -4.35
C THR A 34 1.86 20.62 -4.95
N PRO A 35 0.92 21.27 -5.66
CA PRO A 35 -0.24 20.61 -6.26
C PRO A 35 0.10 19.46 -7.22
N ASP A 36 1.26 19.54 -7.91
CA ASP A 36 1.70 18.50 -8.85
C ASP A 36 1.95 17.12 -8.18
N LEU A 37 2.05 17.07 -6.84
CA LEU A 37 2.15 15.82 -6.08
C LEU A 37 0.82 15.05 -6.02
N GLU A 38 -0.30 15.65 -6.41
CA GLU A 38 -1.60 14.98 -6.44
C GLU A 38 -1.56 13.72 -7.31
N TRP A 39 -0.94 13.79 -8.50
CA TRP A 39 -0.92 12.67 -9.44
C TRP A 39 -0.21 11.41 -8.92
N PRO A 40 1.04 11.44 -8.42
CA PRO A 40 1.68 10.27 -7.84
C PRO A 40 1.00 9.78 -6.54
N LEU A 41 0.42 10.67 -5.74
CA LEU A 41 -0.30 10.29 -4.52
C LEU A 41 -1.66 9.64 -4.83
N ASP A 42 -2.35 10.09 -5.87
CA ASP A 42 -3.54 9.44 -6.40
C ASP A 42 -3.21 8.05 -6.95
N ALA A 43 -2.08 7.89 -7.67
CA ALA A 43 -1.65 6.59 -8.16
C ALA A 43 -1.45 5.57 -7.01
N LEU A 44 -0.81 5.98 -5.92
CA LEU A 44 -0.70 5.18 -4.70
C LEU A 44 -2.08 4.83 -4.15
N ARG A 45 -2.94 5.83 -4.00
CA ARG A 45 -4.29 5.68 -3.46
C ARG A 45 -5.10 4.68 -4.26
N ARG A 46 -5.14 4.84 -5.59
CA ARG A 46 -5.86 3.94 -6.48
C ARG A 46 -5.33 2.52 -6.36
N LEU A 47 -4.01 2.31 -6.29
CA LEU A 47 -3.46 0.95 -6.19
C LEU A 47 -3.80 0.29 -4.84
N VAL A 48 -3.68 1.03 -3.73
CA VAL A 48 -4.00 0.54 -2.39
C VAL A 48 -5.50 0.28 -2.22
N LEU A 49 -6.35 1.12 -2.82
CA LEU A 49 -7.82 1.05 -2.71
C LEU A 49 -8.51 0.35 -3.89
N ALA A 50 -7.81 -0.06 -4.94
CA ALA A 50 -8.33 -0.88 -6.05
C ALA A 50 -8.86 -2.24 -5.58
N GLY A 51 -8.59 -2.58 -4.32
CA GLY A 51 -9.24 -3.64 -3.60
C GLY A 51 -8.51 -4.96 -3.70
N GLY A 52 -9.19 -5.98 -3.21
CA GLY A 52 -8.66 -7.31 -3.05
C GLY A 52 -9.46 -8.03 -1.97
N LYS A 53 -9.14 -9.29 -1.75
CA LYS A 53 -9.82 -10.08 -0.71
C LYS A 53 -9.47 -9.65 0.72
N ARG A 54 -8.54 -8.68 0.87
CA ARG A 54 -7.97 -8.20 2.15
C ARG A 54 -7.68 -9.35 3.12
N LEU A 55 -7.07 -10.41 2.59
CA LEU A 55 -6.80 -11.63 3.35
C LEU A 55 -5.76 -11.38 4.44
N ARG A 56 -4.73 -10.56 4.16
CA ARG A 56 -3.66 -10.28 5.13
C ARG A 56 -4.21 -9.56 6.39
N PRO A 57 -4.99 -8.47 6.26
CA PRO A 57 -5.65 -7.88 7.42
C PRO A 57 -6.58 -8.84 8.14
N SER A 58 -7.31 -9.67 7.39
CA SER A 58 -8.22 -10.66 7.99
C SER A 58 -7.47 -11.72 8.81
N PHE A 59 -6.34 -12.24 8.32
CA PHE A 59 -5.51 -13.17 9.08
C PHE A 59 -4.93 -12.51 10.33
N CYS A 60 -4.41 -11.28 10.21
CA CYS A 60 -3.90 -10.52 11.35
C CYS A 60 -4.99 -10.32 12.43
N HIS A 61 -6.18 -9.87 12.01
CA HIS A 61 -7.31 -9.64 12.89
C HIS A 61 -7.77 -10.91 13.61
N TRP A 62 -8.03 -12.00 12.88
CA TRP A 62 -8.53 -13.22 13.50
C TRP A 62 -7.47 -13.96 14.32
N ALA A 63 -6.19 -13.81 14.00
CA ALA A 63 -5.10 -14.28 14.86
C ALA A 63 -5.07 -13.52 16.19
N PHE A 64 -5.19 -12.20 16.16
CA PHE A 64 -5.26 -11.36 17.36
C PHE A 64 -6.47 -11.72 18.24
N VAL A 65 -7.66 -11.85 17.65
CA VAL A 65 -8.87 -12.27 18.37
C VAL A 65 -8.71 -13.68 18.94
N GLY A 66 -8.16 -14.62 18.15
CA GLY A 66 -7.90 -15.99 18.60
C GLY A 66 -6.90 -16.08 19.76
N ALA A 67 -5.99 -15.11 19.89
CA ALA A 67 -5.06 -14.98 21.01
C ALA A 67 -5.66 -14.27 22.23
N GLY A 68 -6.94 -13.91 22.21
CA GLY A 68 -7.64 -13.22 23.30
C GLY A 68 -7.70 -11.70 23.17
N GLY A 69 -7.30 -11.15 22.02
CA GLY A 69 -7.44 -9.73 21.70
C GLY A 69 -8.90 -9.31 21.51
N ALA A 70 -9.19 -8.03 21.76
CA ALA A 70 -10.53 -7.47 21.57
C ALA A 70 -10.81 -7.23 20.07
N PRO A 71 -11.88 -7.78 19.47
CA PRO A 71 -12.15 -7.62 18.04
C PRO A 71 -12.30 -6.16 17.56
N ASP A 72 -12.62 -5.24 18.46
CA ASP A 72 -12.80 -3.81 18.20
C ASP A 72 -11.56 -2.96 18.54
N ASP A 73 -10.43 -3.58 18.86
CA ASP A 73 -9.19 -2.85 19.14
C ASP A 73 -8.69 -2.10 17.90
N PRO A 74 -8.56 -0.76 17.92
CA PRO A 74 -8.12 0.00 16.76
C PRO A 74 -6.70 -0.39 16.30
N ARG A 75 -5.85 -0.90 17.21
CA ARG A 75 -4.47 -1.30 16.88
C ARG A 75 -4.42 -2.45 15.88
N VAL A 76 -5.42 -3.34 15.85
CA VAL A 76 -5.43 -4.43 14.87
C VAL A 76 -5.87 -3.96 13.48
N VAL A 77 -6.66 -2.88 13.41
CA VAL A 77 -6.99 -2.21 12.16
C VAL A 77 -5.76 -1.49 11.61
N ASP A 78 -5.02 -0.78 12.47
CA ASP A 78 -3.74 -0.15 12.13
C ASP A 78 -2.70 -1.18 11.63
N ALA A 79 -2.57 -2.33 12.32
CA ALA A 79 -1.71 -3.42 11.86
C ALA A 79 -2.13 -3.95 10.48
N GLY A 80 -3.44 -4.12 10.24
CA GLY A 80 -3.98 -4.51 8.94
C GLY A 80 -3.66 -3.50 7.83
N ALA A 81 -3.80 -2.21 8.11
CA ALA A 81 -3.45 -1.14 7.16
C ALA A 81 -1.93 -1.12 6.87
N ALA A 82 -1.09 -1.30 7.89
CA ALA A 82 0.36 -1.41 7.72
C ALA A 82 0.74 -2.58 6.79
N PHE A 83 0.10 -3.75 6.94
CA PHE A 83 0.34 -4.90 6.05
C PHE A 83 -0.06 -4.64 4.60
N GLU A 84 -1.17 -3.93 4.36
CA GLU A 84 -1.60 -3.63 2.99
C GLU A 84 -0.71 -2.57 2.32
N LEU A 85 -0.20 -1.60 3.08
CA LEU A 85 0.80 -0.63 2.59
C LEU A 85 2.13 -1.30 2.26
N LEU A 86 2.61 -2.18 3.15
CA LEU A 86 3.83 -2.96 2.91
C LEU A 86 3.67 -3.89 1.70
N HIS A 87 2.49 -4.49 1.52
CA HIS A 87 2.20 -5.27 0.34
C HIS A 87 2.16 -4.42 -0.93
N ALA A 88 1.55 -3.24 -0.87
CA ALA A 88 1.49 -2.33 -2.01
C ALA A 88 2.90 -1.91 -2.46
N PHE A 89 3.79 -1.58 -1.52
CA PHE A 89 5.22 -1.38 -1.78
C PHE A 89 5.81 -2.52 -2.60
N ALA A 90 5.69 -3.76 -2.13
CA ALA A 90 6.23 -4.93 -2.82
C ALA A 90 5.66 -5.06 -4.24
N LEU A 91 4.35 -4.87 -4.43
CA LEU A 91 3.75 -5.00 -5.75
C LEU A 91 4.27 -3.96 -6.75
N MET A 92 4.46 -2.71 -6.31
CA MET A 92 4.94 -1.63 -7.18
C MET A 92 6.40 -1.84 -7.58
N HIS A 93 7.22 -2.32 -6.65
CA HIS A 93 8.62 -2.66 -6.93
C HIS A 93 8.71 -3.91 -7.81
N ASP A 94 7.92 -4.95 -7.54
CA ASP A 94 7.82 -6.15 -8.40
C ASP A 94 7.42 -5.78 -9.82
N ASP A 95 6.44 -4.88 -10.00
CA ASP A 95 6.01 -4.45 -11.34
C ASP A 95 7.18 -3.87 -12.15
N VAL A 96 8.07 -3.11 -11.50
CA VAL A 96 9.28 -2.55 -12.14
C VAL A 96 10.34 -3.64 -12.38
N MET A 97 10.60 -4.50 -11.39
CA MET A 97 11.62 -5.54 -11.48
C MET A 97 11.29 -6.59 -12.55
N ASP A 98 10.01 -6.93 -12.70
CA ASP A 98 9.50 -7.93 -13.64
C ASP A 98 9.12 -7.35 -15.01
N ASP A 99 9.30 -6.04 -15.23
CA ASP A 99 8.89 -5.34 -16.46
C ASP A 99 7.41 -5.57 -16.82
N SER A 100 6.54 -5.50 -15.81
CA SER A 100 5.11 -5.80 -15.95
C SER A 100 4.30 -4.57 -16.31
N ASP A 101 3.83 -4.48 -17.57
CA ASP A 101 2.96 -3.38 -18.01
C ASP A 101 1.57 -3.37 -17.36
N THR A 102 1.11 -4.53 -16.86
CA THR A 102 -0.24 -4.65 -16.27
C THR A 102 -0.27 -5.52 -15.01
N ARG A 103 -1.14 -5.15 -14.08
CA ARG A 103 -1.47 -5.91 -12.88
C ARG A 103 -2.98 -6.03 -12.72
N ARG A 104 -3.46 -7.28 -12.68
CA ARG A 104 -4.91 -7.60 -12.56
C ARG A 104 -5.80 -6.89 -13.61
N GLY A 105 -5.26 -6.67 -14.81
CA GLY A 105 -5.97 -6.02 -15.91
C GLY A 105 -5.95 -4.48 -15.87
N PHE A 106 -5.23 -3.89 -14.91
CA PHE A 106 -4.95 -2.44 -14.86
C PHE A 106 -3.50 -2.17 -15.25
N GLU A 107 -3.25 -1.01 -15.84
CA GLU A 107 -1.90 -0.53 -16.14
C GLU A 107 -1.10 -0.33 -14.83
N THR A 108 0.18 -0.66 -14.84
CA THR A 108 1.07 -0.44 -13.70
C THR A 108 1.52 1.02 -13.63
N ILE A 109 1.93 1.48 -12.44
CA ILE A 109 2.32 2.89 -12.23
C ILE A 109 3.46 3.29 -13.16
N HIS A 110 4.47 2.43 -13.35
CA HIS A 110 5.60 2.80 -14.20
C HIS A 110 5.20 2.92 -15.68
N ALA A 111 4.30 2.06 -16.17
CA ALA A 111 3.78 2.11 -17.54
C ALA A 111 2.93 3.39 -17.77
N GLU A 112 2.00 3.69 -16.85
CA GLU A 112 1.15 4.88 -16.91
C GLU A 112 1.97 6.18 -16.96
N PHE A 113 2.94 6.30 -16.06
CA PHE A 113 3.77 7.52 -15.96
C PHE A 113 4.74 7.64 -17.13
N ALA A 114 5.25 6.53 -17.67
CA ALA A 114 6.06 6.54 -18.88
C ALA A 114 5.23 6.98 -20.11
N ALA A 115 4.01 6.46 -20.26
CA ALA A 115 3.11 6.85 -21.34
C ALA A 115 2.76 8.35 -21.27
N HIS A 116 2.48 8.85 -20.07
CA HIS A 116 2.20 10.28 -19.85
C HIS A 116 3.41 11.16 -20.20
N HIS A 117 4.61 10.82 -19.73
CA HIS A 117 5.83 11.56 -20.04
C HIS A 117 6.09 11.62 -21.56
N ALA A 118 5.90 10.50 -22.26
CA ALA A 118 6.02 10.44 -23.71
C ALA A 118 4.97 11.30 -24.42
N GLY A 119 3.70 11.23 -24.00
CA GLY A 119 2.61 12.00 -24.57
C GLY A 119 2.74 13.51 -24.35
N ALA A 120 3.31 13.92 -23.22
CA ALA A 120 3.57 15.32 -22.90
C ALA A 120 4.86 15.87 -23.56
N ALA A 121 5.62 15.03 -24.26
CA ALA A 121 6.88 15.38 -24.92
C ALA A 121 7.90 16.05 -23.98
N TRP A 122 7.97 15.60 -22.73
CA TRP A 122 8.94 16.09 -21.76
C TRP A 122 10.36 15.65 -22.11
N GLY A 123 11.34 16.42 -21.66
CA GLY A 123 12.75 16.09 -21.88
C GLY A 123 13.21 14.92 -21.01
N GLY A 124 13.91 13.95 -21.60
CA GLY A 124 14.43 12.78 -20.89
C GLY A 124 13.84 11.47 -21.39
N GLU A 125 14.19 10.37 -20.72
CA GLU A 125 13.73 9.03 -21.07
C GLU A 125 12.45 8.67 -20.30
N SER A 126 11.34 8.52 -21.03
CA SER A 126 10.01 8.29 -20.43
C SER A 126 9.93 7.02 -19.58
N ARG A 127 10.59 5.94 -19.98
CA ARG A 127 10.61 4.67 -19.22
C ARG A 127 11.21 4.88 -17.84
N ARG A 128 12.40 5.49 -17.77
CA ARG A 128 13.08 5.79 -16.50
C ARG A 128 12.31 6.77 -15.63
N PHE A 129 11.57 7.69 -16.25
CA PHE A 129 10.66 8.56 -15.50
C PHE A 129 9.56 7.74 -14.80
N GLY A 130 8.89 6.86 -15.54
CA GLY A 130 7.85 5.99 -14.98
C GLY A 130 8.37 5.05 -13.89
N GLU A 131 9.49 4.37 -14.13
CA GLU A 131 10.17 3.51 -13.14
C GLU A 131 10.55 4.31 -11.88
N GLY A 132 11.11 5.51 -12.05
CA GLY A 132 11.49 6.38 -10.95
C GLY A 132 10.31 6.81 -10.09
N VAL A 133 9.16 7.12 -10.71
CA VAL A 133 7.93 7.43 -9.96
C VAL A 133 7.43 6.20 -9.21
N ALA A 134 7.35 5.04 -9.86
CA ALA A 134 6.89 3.81 -9.22
C ALA A 134 7.76 3.41 -8.02
N ILE A 135 9.08 3.57 -8.12
CA ILE A 135 10.01 3.33 -7.01
C ILE A 135 9.70 4.27 -5.84
N LEU A 136 9.62 5.58 -6.08
CA LEU A 136 9.39 6.58 -5.03
C LEU A 136 8.00 6.45 -4.38
N VAL A 137 6.98 6.12 -5.16
CA VAL A 137 5.63 5.84 -4.65
C VAL A 137 5.62 4.54 -3.82
N GLY A 138 6.37 3.53 -4.25
CA GLY A 138 6.62 2.31 -3.47
C GLY A 138 7.29 2.63 -2.13
N ASP A 139 8.37 3.40 -2.15
CA ASP A 139 9.11 3.79 -0.94
C ASP A 139 8.22 4.57 0.03
N LEU A 140 7.35 5.45 -0.49
CA LEU A 140 6.36 6.15 0.31
C LEU A 140 5.40 5.17 0.99
N ALA A 141 4.89 4.16 0.27
CA ALA A 141 4.03 3.13 0.86
C ALA A 141 4.77 2.35 1.97
N HIS A 142 6.06 2.05 1.77
CA HIS A 142 6.90 1.40 2.78
C HIS A 142 7.03 2.25 4.06
N VAL A 143 7.31 3.55 3.92
CA VAL A 143 7.39 4.49 5.04
C VAL A 143 6.04 4.64 5.76
N LEU A 144 4.94 4.68 5.00
CA LEU A 144 3.60 4.79 5.59
C LEU A 144 3.21 3.51 6.32
N ALA A 145 3.66 2.33 5.88
CA ALA A 145 3.46 1.08 6.60
C ALA A 145 4.06 1.16 8.01
N ASP A 146 5.31 1.62 8.13
CA ASP A 146 5.98 1.81 9.42
C ASP A 146 5.26 2.86 10.29
N ARG A 147 4.73 3.91 9.67
CA ARG A 147 4.06 5.01 10.40
C ARG A 147 2.68 4.62 10.93
N VAL A 148 1.95 3.77 10.21
CA VAL A 148 0.61 3.32 10.60
C VAL A 148 0.67 2.13 11.55
N ARG A 149 1.76 1.35 11.53
CA ARG A 149 1.95 0.23 12.45
C ARG A 149 1.72 0.65 13.90
N PRO A 150 0.95 -0.12 14.70
CA PRO A 150 0.74 0.20 16.09
C PRO A 150 2.05 0.14 16.88
N ALA A 151 2.23 1.07 17.83
CA ALA A 151 3.29 0.97 18.81
C ALA A 151 3.09 -0.28 19.69
N GLY A 152 4.19 -0.90 20.11
CA GLY A 152 4.15 -2.13 20.88
C GLY A 152 5.43 -2.39 21.66
N PRO A 153 5.54 -3.58 22.25
CA PRO A 153 6.75 -3.99 22.94
C PRO A 153 7.88 -4.26 21.93
N PRO A 154 9.17 -4.29 22.36
CA PRO A 154 10.31 -4.46 21.46
C PRO A 154 10.24 -5.71 20.59
N GLU A 155 9.57 -6.76 21.04
CA GLU A 155 9.35 -7.99 20.28
C GLU A 155 8.50 -7.76 19.03
N LEU A 156 7.57 -6.79 19.06
CA LEU A 156 6.79 -6.41 17.89
C LEU A 156 7.66 -5.72 16.84
N ASP A 157 8.61 -4.90 17.27
CA ASP A 157 9.58 -4.24 16.38
C ASP A 157 10.46 -5.30 15.70
N ALA A 158 10.99 -6.25 16.47
CA ALA A 158 11.81 -7.34 15.94
C ALA A 158 11.07 -8.20 14.90
N VAL A 159 9.81 -8.57 15.17
CA VAL A 159 9.00 -9.36 14.21
C VAL A 159 8.67 -8.55 12.96
N TRP A 160 8.38 -7.25 13.11
CA TRP A 160 8.12 -6.38 11.96
C TRP A 160 9.37 -6.19 11.10
N ASP A 161 10.53 -6.02 11.72
CA ASP A 161 11.81 -5.88 11.04
C ASP A 161 12.17 -7.16 10.28
N GLU A 162 12.06 -8.32 10.92
CA GLU A 162 12.31 -9.62 10.26
C GLU A 162 11.41 -9.80 9.03
N LEU A 163 10.11 -9.53 9.17
CA LEU A 163 9.16 -9.64 8.06
C LEU A 163 9.52 -8.72 6.88
N ARG A 164 9.99 -7.49 7.16
CA ARG A 164 10.46 -6.57 6.11
C ARG A 164 11.77 -7.03 5.49
N ILE A 165 12.68 -7.61 6.28
CA ILE A 165 13.94 -8.16 5.77
C ILE A 165 13.63 -9.34 4.83
N GLU A 166 12.82 -10.31 5.27
CA GLU A 166 12.41 -11.46 4.46
C GLU A 166 11.79 -11.01 3.15
N LEU A 167 10.88 -10.03 3.19
CA LEU A 167 10.25 -9.47 1.99
C LEU A 167 11.26 -8.92 0.97
N ASN A 168 12.34 -8.28 1.43
CA ASN A 168 13.35 -7.70 0.55
C ASN A 168 14.40 -8.72 0.08
N VAL A 169 14.62 -9.79 0.84
CA VAL A 169 15.61 -10.83 0.51
C VAL A 169 15.03 -11.85 -0.48
N GLY A 170 13.76 -12.24 -0.33
CA GLY A 170 13.09 -13.27 -1.13
C GLY A 170 13.20 -14.67 -0.55
#